data_AF-A0A8B8K3R7-F1
#
_entry.id   AF-A0A8B8K3R7-F1
#
_cell.length_a   1.000
_cell.length_b   1.000
_cell.length_c   1.000
_cell.angle_alpha   90.00
_cell.angle_beta   90.00
_cell.angle_gamma   90.00
#
_symmetry.space_group_name_H-M   'P 1'
#
loop_
_entity.id
_entity.type
_entity.pdbx_description
1 polymer ?
#
loop_
_entity_poly.entity_id
_entity_poly.type
_entity_poly.pdbx_seq_one_letter_code
_entity_poly.pdbx_strand_id
1 'polypeptide(L)'
;MVNCLLSNKINALTDGEFMEEEVNVEDDPLRSVEYMSNADTVIYDGDFYARHDHEEEITLDKSFKWNSKGQPIDPNRSKFGHFIKFVTRSIVPISYSDWTSVSANIKEHIWDQVEQTFNVKDEHKDFVLSLAGQDLRAFHTQMRKYILDKYGNCLSHPREKYHRFITVTDHWIEFVNQSCIEEFKKESEADAIKAKGMLYRYMRSVKVYAQLEQELIASSRSNVTFVPQHVLWKAAGMQHPKEVQKDEYMYNEFYKKTFNEFLEPLSYTHFTAEGEVEFRSILYFPGMGPL
;
A
#
# COMPACT_ATOMS: atom_id res chain seq x y z
N MET A 1 2.42 0.25 46.54
CA MET A 1 3.01 1.16 47.54
C MET A 1 3.95 2.09 46.78
N VAL A 2 3.51 3.32 46.62
CA VAL A 2 4.20 4.44 45.95
C VAL A 2 5.45 4.81 46.73
N ASN A 3 6.55 5.20 46.07
CA ASN A 3 7.45 6.23 46.60
C ASN A 3 8.34 6.86 45.51
N CYS A 4 7.97 8.10 45.18
CA CYS A 4 8.82 9.13 44.59
C CYS A 4 9.97 9.50 45.53
N LEU A 5 11.12 9.87 44.98
CA LEU A 5 12.04 10.81 45.62
C LEU A 5 12.56 11.81 44.58
N LEU A 6 11.88 12.97 44.53
CA LEU A 6 12.51 14.24 44.20
C LEU A 6 13.27 14.72 45.44
N SER A 7 14.50 15.20 45.28
CA SER A 7 15.00 16.27 46.14
C SER A 7 15.94 17.19 45.38
N ASN A 8 15.52 18.44 45.36
CA ASN A 8 16.21 19.65 44.90
C ASN A 8 17.54 19.88 45.64
N LYS A 9 18.45 20.61 44.98
CA LYS A 9 19.28 21.62 45.64
C LYS A 9 19.53 22.81 44.70
N ILE A 10 19.05 23.97 45.17
CA ILE A 10 19.30 25.34 44.70
C ILE A 10 20.56 25.86 45.40
N ASN A 11 21.31 26.74 44.72
CA ASN A 11 22.07 27.93 45.20
C ASN A 11 23.07 28.32 44.08
N ALA A 12 23.41 29.56 43.73
CA ALA A 12 22.92 30.92 43.96
C ALA A 12 23.82 31.86 43.08
N LEU A 13 23.23 32.91 42.50
CA LEU A 13 23.75 34.26 42.15
C LEU A 13 25.23 34.47 41.74
N THR A 14 25.46 35.15 40.60
CA THR A 14 25.91 36.57 40.55
C THR A 14 25.83 37.17 39.13
N ASP A 15 25.61 38.49 39.09
CA ASP A 15 25.30 39.39 37.99
C ASP A 15 26.27 39.44 36.80
N GLY A 16 25.75 39.76 35.60
CA GLY A 16 26.55 40.13 34.44
C GLY A 16 25.74 40.32 33.14
N GLU A 17 25.40 41.57 32.86
CA GLU A 17 25.17 42.19 31.54
C GLU A 17 24.05 41.66 30.60
N PHE A 18 23.05 42.53 30.43
CA PHE A 18 22.15 42.58 29.27
C PHE A 18 22.99 42.82 27.99
N MET A 19 23.05 41.81 27.13
CA MET A 19 23.33 41.99 25.71
C MET A 19 22.12 41.44 24.97
N GLU A 20 21.46 42.30 24.20
CA GLU A 20 20.44 41.90 23.23
C GLU A 20 21.14 41.04 22.18
N GLU A 21 21.02 39.72 22.28
CA GLU A 21 21.55 38.79 21.28
C GLU A 21 20.39 38.33 20.38
N GLU A 22 20.61 38.56 19.09
CA GLU A 22 19.67 38.41 17.99
C GLU A 22 19.04 37.01 17.96
N VAL A 23 17.77 36.95 17.57
CA VAL A 23 17.05 35.71 17.25
C VAL A 23 17.74 35.06 16.04
N ASN A 24 18.69 34.17 16.29
CA ASN A 24 19.32 33.37 15.25
C ASN A 24 18.38 32.22 14.88
N VAL A 25 17.76 32.32 13.70
CA VAL A 25 16.92 31.30 13.09
C VAL A 25 17.84 30.25 12.46
N GLU A 26 18.47 29.41 13.28
CA GLU A 26 19.26 28.27 12.82
C GLU A 26 18.85 27.02 13.59
N ASP A 27 17.75 26.40 13.15
CA ASP A 27 17.46 24.98 13.32
C ASP A 27 16.51 24.57 12.16
N ASP A 28 17.02 24.68 10.93
CA ASP A 28 16.39 24.11 9.74
C ASP A 28 16.97 22.69 9.51
N PRO A 29 16.19 21.62 9.71
CA PRO A 29 16.66 20.24 9.56
C PRO A 29 17.02 19.86 8.11
N LEU A 30 16.83 20.75 7.12
CA LEU A 30 17.09 20.50 5.71
C LEU A 30 18.56 20.57 5.28
N ARG A 31 19.50 20.93 6.16
CA ARG A 31 20.92 21.15 5.78
C ARG A 31 21.79 19.89 5.68
N SER A 32 21.25 18.68 5.90
CA SER A 32 22.04 17.44 5.85
C SER A 32 21.83 16.56 4.62
N VAL A 33 21.08 17.03 3.61
CA VAL A 33 20.90 16.30 2.34
C VAL A 33 21.74 16.95 1.25
N GLU A 34 23.06 16.78 1.31
CA GLU A 34 23.92 17.13 0.18
C GLU A 34 23.70 16.15 -0.98
N TYR A 35 23.22 16.71 -2.10
CA TYR A 35 23.27 16.26 -3.48
C TYR A 35 23.92 14.90 -3.74
N MET A 36 23.11 13.87 -3.95
CA MET A 36 23.48 12.71 -4.76
C MET A 36 22.64 12.73 -6.03
N SER A 37 23.30 12.85 -7.18
CA SER A 37 22.67 12.89 -8.50
C SER A 37 21.82 11.64 -8.73
N ASN A 38 20.54 11.85 -9.07
CA ASN A 38 19.52 10.82 -9.31
C ASN A 38 19.78 9.88 -10.51
N ALA A 39 20.98 9.89 -11.10
CA ALA A 39 21.29 9.15 -12.33
C ALA A 39 21.89 7.75 -12.13
N ASP A 40 22.50 7.42 -10.98
CA ASP A 40 23.39 6.24 -10.90
C ASP A 40 23.06 5.18 -9.83
N THR A 41 21.87 5.20 -9.20
CA THR A 41 21.60 4.28 -8.07
C THR A 41 20.43 3.33 -8.31
N VAL A 42 20.57 2.43 -9.30
CA VAL A 42 19.66 1.28 -9.49
C VAL A 42 20.43 -0.02 -9.39
N ILE A 43 20.85 -0.44 -8.19
CA ILE A 43 21.34 -1.82 -7.94
C ILE A 43 20.84 -2.33 -6.57
N TYR A 44 19.95 -3.33 -6.66
CA TYR A 44 19.64 -4.47 -5.78
C TYR A 44 18.89 -4.28 -4.45
N ASP A 45 17.60 -4.66 -4.48
CA ASP A 45 16.84 -5.15 -3.32
C ASP A 45 16.61 -6.66 -3.51
N GLY A 46 17.40 -7.48 -2.80
CA GLY A 46 17.25 -8.93 -2.77
C GLY A 46 15.94 -9.33 -2.09
N ASP A 47 15.34 -10.41 -2.59
CA ASP A 47 14.25 -11.19 -1.96
C ASP A 47 12.80 -10.84 -2.35
N PHE A 48 12.56 -9.89 -3.27
CA PHE A 48 11.26 -9.80 -3.97
C PHE A 48 11.35 -9.43 -5.46
N TYR A 49 12.51 -8.97 -5.95
CA TYR A 49 12.72 -8.44 -7.31
C TYR A 49 13.30 -9.44 -8.33
N ALA A 50 13.37 -10.74 -8.02
CA ALA A 50 14.05 -11.76 -8.85
C ALA A 50 13.29 -12.24 -10.12
N ARG A 51 12.65 -11.33 -10.86
CA ARG A 51 12.17 -11.59 -12.24
C ARG A 51 12.25 -10.32 -13.07
N HIS A 52 13.43 -10.07 -13.64
CA HIS A 52 13.68 -9.64 -15.02
C HIS A 52 15.09 -9.05 -15.08
N ASP A 53 16.06 -9.96 -15.07
CA ASP A 53 17.40 -9.65 -15.57
C ASP A 53 17.30 -9.52 -17.09
N HIS A 54 17.14 -8.29 -17.56
CA HIS A 54 17.75 -7.85 -18.81
C HIS A 54 18.01 -6.35 -18.67
N GLU A 55 19.30 -6.04 -18.61
CA GLU A 55 19.88 -4.72 -18.81
C GLU A 55 19.48 -4.22 -20.20
N GLU A 56 18.34 -3.56 -20.28
CA GLU A 56 18.12 -2.58 -21.32
C GLU A 56 18.19 -1.22 -20.64
N GLU A 57 19.13 -0.40 -21.10
CA GLU A 57 19.16 1.05 -20.89
C GLU A 57 17.92 1.63 -21.60
N ILE A 58 16.75 1.37 -21.00
CA ILE A 58 15.46 1.78 -21.53
C ILE A 58 15.39 3.27 -21.28
N THR A 59 15.43 4.07 -22.36
CA THR A 59 14.98 5.46 -22.36
C THR A 59 13.63 5.51 -21.65
N LEU A 60 13.64 5.91 -20.37
CA LEU A 60 12.46 5.87 -19.53
C LEU A 60 11.49 6.89 -20.10
N ASP A 61 10.47 6.42 -20.81
CA ASP A 61 9.38 7.30 -21.20
C ASP A 61 8.76 7.84 -19.91
N LYS A 62 9.02 9.13 -19.67
CA LYS A 62 8.57 9.87 -18.49
C LYS A 62 7.08 10.23 -18.56
N SER A 63 6.43 9.93 -19.69
CA SER A 63 5.01 10.19 -19.94
C SER A 63 4.14 9.02 -19.44
N PHE A 64 2.95 9.35 -18.95
CA PHE A 64 1.94 8.39 -18.53
C PHE A 64 0.62 8.67 -19.24
N LYS A 65 -0.10 7.61 -19.61
CA LYS A 65 -1.54 7.75 -19.88
C LYS A 65 -2.27 7.61 -18.55
N TRP A 66 -3.31 8.43 -18.38
CA TRP A 66 -4.13 8.43 -17.17
C TRP A 66 -5.55 8.03 -17.55
N ASN A 67 -6.20 7.20 -16.72
CA ASN A 67 -7.62 6.89 -16.91
C ASN A 67 -8.49 8.05 -16.42
N SER A 68 -9.80 7.97 -16.70
CA SER A 68 -10.80 8.94 -16.22
C SER A 68 -10.88 9.06 -14.69
N LYS A 69 -10.30 8.12 -13.94
CA LYS A 69 -10.22 8.12 -12.47
C LYS A 69 -8.87 8.65 -11.94
N GLY A 70 -8.04 9.24 -12.81
CA GLY A 70 -6.73 9.79 -12.43
C GLY A 70 -5.70 8.72 -12.03
N GLN A 71 -5.80 7.51 -12.58
CA GLN A 71 -4.86 6.42 -12.32
C GLN A 71 -3.96 6.18 -13.54
N PRO A 72 -2.65 5.92 -13.35
CA PRO A 72 -1.73 5.69 -14.44
C PRO A 72 -2.02 4.33 -15.12
N ILE A 73 -2.16 4.38 -16.44
CA ILE A 73 -2.28 3.27 -17.39
C ILE A 73 -1.03 3.30 -18.28
N ASP A 74 -0.07 2.41 -18.08
CA ASP A 74 1.05 2.26 -19.03
C ASP A 74 1.96 1.09 -18.59
N PRO A 75 2.78 0.47 -19.47
CA PRO A 75 3.89 -0.39 -19.06
C PRO A 75 4.80 0.21 -17.97
N ASN A 76 5.00 1.53 -17.92
CA ASN A 76 5.87 2.16 -16.90
C ASN A 76 5.21 2.34 -15.51
N ARG A 77 3.94 1.99 -15.33
CA ARG A 77 3.21 2.10 -14.04
C ARG A 77 3.94 1.44 -12.87
N SER A 78 4.53 0.27 -13.10
CA SER A 78 5.25 -0.46 -12.06
C SER A 78 6.48 0.32 -11.60
N LYS A 79 7.28 0.85 -12.53
CA LYS A 79 8.46 1.66 -12.20
C LYS A 79 8.07 2.93 -11.43
N PHE A 80 7.03 3.62 -11.89
CA PHE A 80 6.45 4.79 -11.20
C PHE A 80 6.03 4.47 -9.77
N GLY A 81 5.27 3.39 -9.59
CA GLY A 81 4.86 2.94 -8.26
C GLY A 81 6.05 2.57 -7.37
N HIS A 82 7.09 1.93 -7.89
CA HIS A 82 8.29 1.61 -7.12
C HIS A 82 9.07 2.86 -6.71
N PHE A 83 9.22 3.83 -7.61
CA PHE A 83 9.89 5.08 -7.31
C PHE A 83 9.18 5.84 -6.18
N ILE A 84 7.84 5.96 -6.23
CA ILE A 84 7.07 6.61 -5.16
C ILE A 84 7.33 5.93 -3.81
N LYS A 85 7.35 4.59 -3.76
CA LYS A 85 7.66 3.85 -2.53
C LYS A 85 9.07 4.13 -2.04
N PHE A 86 10.05 4.12 -2.94
CA PHE A 86 11.43 4.42 -2.63
C PHE A 86 11.56 5.83 -2.00
N VAL A 87 11.05 6.85 -2.69
CA VAL A 87 11.04 8.24 -2.22
C VAL A 87 10.32 8.38 -0.88
N THR A 88 9.15 7.76 -0.73
CA THR A 88 8.39 7.79 0.53
C THR A 88 9.20 7.23 1.69
N ARG A 89 9.84 6.07 1.52
CA ARG A 89 10.61 5.41 2.58
C ARG A 89 11.93 6.10 2.89
N SER A 90 12.50 6.81 1.92
CA SER A 90 13.75 7.55 2.11
C SER A 90 13.53 8.90 2.78
N ILE A 91 12.38 9.55 2.51
CA ILE A 91 12.10 10.90 3.01
C ILE A 91 11.31 10.87 4.33
N VAL A 92 10.29 10.01 4.45
CA VAL A 92 9.39 10.02 5.61
C VAL A 92 10.03 9.27 6.78
N PRO A 93 10.29 9.92 7.92
CA PRO A 93 10.75 9.23 9.12
C PRO A 93 9.75 8.17 9.57
N ILE A 94 10.27 7.00 9.95
CA ILE A 94 9.45 5.88 10.44
C ILE A 94 8.74 6.19 11.77
N SER A 95 9.14 7.25 12.47
CA SER A 95 8.50 7.69 13.72
C SER A 95 7.09 8.26 13.53
N TYR A 96 6.75 8.76 12.33
CA TYR A 96 5.38 9.22 12.07
C TYR A 96 4.41 8.04 12.14
N SER A 97 3.40 8.08 13.00
CA SER A 97 2.44 6.97 13.12
C SER A 97 1.55 6.84 11.88
N ASP A 98 1.12 7.99 11.35
CA ASP A 98 0.08 8.12 10.34
C ASP A 98 0.39 9.18 9.29
N TRP A 99 -0.07 8.95 8.06
CA TRP A 99 0.11 9.89 6.93
C TRP A 99 -0.49 11.29 7.19
N THR A 100 -1.54 11.37 8.01
CA THR A 100 -2.16 12.65 8.40
C THR A 100 -1.24 13.50 9.27
N SER A 101 -0.38 12.87 10.09
CA SER A 101 0.59 13.54 10.95
C SER A 101 1.84 14.03 10.22
N VAL A 102 2.12 13.49 9.03
CA VAL A 102 3.25 13.92 8.19
C VAL A 102 3.04 15.37 7.74
N SER A 103 4.08 16.19 7.95
CA SER A 103 4.04 17.63 7.66
C SER A 103 3.80 17.91 6.17
N ALA A 104 3.25 19.09 5.87
CA ALA A 104 3.03 19.52 4.50
C ALA A 104 4.36 19.62 3.72
N ASN A 105 5.42 20.12 4.35
CA ASN A 105 6.75 20.24 3.74
C ASN A 105 7.27 18.87 3.24
N ILE A 106 7.18 17.83 4.08
CA ILE A 106 7.61 16.47 3.69
C ILE A 106 6.79 15.95 2.50
N LYS A 107 5.47 16.21 2.48
CA LYS A 107 4.59 15.81 1.37
C LYS A 107 4.94 16.54 0.09
N GLU A 108 5.22 17.84 0.16
CA GLU A 108 5.70 18.64 -0.97
C GLU A 108 7.03 18.11 -1.48
N HIS A 109 7.99 17.80 -0.60
CA HIS A 109 9.27 17.25 -1.02
C HIS A 109 9.15 15.91 -1.76
N ILE A 110 8.24 15.02 -1.31
CA ILE A 110 7.92 13.78 -2.04
C ILE A 110 7.36 14.09 -3.43
N TRP A 111 6.46 15.08 -3.53
CA TRP A 111 5.92 15.51 -4.81
C TRP A 111 7.01 16.04 -5.74
N ASP A 112 7.88 16.93 -5.26
CA ASP A 112 8.98 17.52 -6.03
C ASP A 112 9.91 16.45 -6.61
N GLN A 113 10.26 15.42 -5.83
CA GLN A 113 11.10 14.32 -6.31
C GLN A 113 10.41 13.51 -7.42
N VAL A 114 9.09 13.33 -7.34
CA VAL A 114 8.31 12.64 -8.36
C VAL A 114 8.19 13.49 -9.62
N GLU A 115 7.91 14.78 -9.49
CA GLU A 115 7.80 15.75 -10.60
C GLU A 115 9.13 15.93 -11.36
N GLN A 116 10.26 15.94 -10.65
CA GLN A 116 11.59 16.00 -11.28
C GLN A 116 11.93 14.73 -12.09
N THR A 117 11.42 13.58 -11.64
CA THR A 117 11.73 12.28 -12.25
C THR A 117 10.79 11.95 -13.40
N PHE A 118 9.54 12.35 -13.29
CA PHE A 118 8.43 11.97 -14.17
C PHE A 118 7.63 13.18 -14.64
N ASN A 119 7.15 13.16 -15.88
CA ASN A 119 6.31 14.24 -16.41
C ASN A 119 4.86 14.08 -15.93
N VAL A 120 4.63 14.36 -14.64
CA VAL A 120 3.32 14.26 -13.98
C VAL A 120 2.77 15.66 -13.77
N LYS A 121 1.52 15.87 -14.19
CA LYS A 121 0.82 17.14 -13.97
C LYS A 121 0.31 17.23 -12.53
N ASP A 122 0.20 18.45 -12.02
CA ASP A 122 -0.29 18.76 -10.67
C ASP A 122 -1.69 18.17 -10.38
N GLU A 123 -2.54 17.99 -11.41
CA GLU A 123 -3.85 17.32 -11.29
C GLU A 123 -3.80 15.88 -10.74
N HIS A 124 -2.62 15.24 -10.75
CA HIS A 124 -2.39 13.90 -10.23
C HIS A 124 -1.60 13.86 -8.91
N LYS A 125 -1.29 15.03 -8.33
CA LYS A 125 -0.55 15.13 -7.07
C LYS A 125 -1.24 14.39 -5.92
N ASP A 126 -2.55 14.56 -5.79
CA ASP A 126 -3.33 13.85 -4.77
C ASP A 126 -3.24 12.33 -4.91
N PHE A 127 -3.21 11.82 -6.15
CA PHE A 127 -3.03 10.40 -6.39
C PHE A 127 -1.65 9.93 -5.90
N VAL A 128 -0.59 10.67 -6.24
CA VAL A 128 0.78 10.37 -5.82
C VAL A 128 0.91 10.36 -4.29
N LEU A 129 0.42 11.40 -3.63
CA LEU A 129 0.45 11.50 -2.17
C LEU A 129 -0.41 10.42 -1.49
N SER A 130 -1.55 10.06 -2.09
CA SER A 130 -2.36 8.94 -1.59
C SER A 130 -1.61 7.60 -1.67
N LEU A 131 -0.80 7.40 -2.71
CA LEU A 131 0.00 6.19 -2.89
C LEU A 131 1.18 6.16 -1.91
N ALA A 132 1.82 7.30 -1.66
CA ALA A 132 2.83 7.46 -0.62
C ALA A 132 2.27 7.10 0.77
N GLY A 133 1.09 7.63 1.13
CA GLY A 133 0.43 7.28 2.39
C GLY A 133 -0.02 5.82 2.48
N GLN A 134 -0.34 5.16 1.35
CA GLN A 134 -0.54 3.70 1.33
C GLN A 134 0.75 2.94 1.55
N ASP A 135 1.86 3.37 0.96
CA ASP A 135 3.16 2.72 1.15
C ASP A 135 3.69 2.88 2.57
N LEU A 136 3.57 4.06 3.18
CA LEU A 136 3.97 4.28 4.58
C LEU A 136 3.30 3.26 5.52
N ARG A 137 1.98 3.09 5.39
CA ARG A 137 1.23 2.09 6.16
C ARG A 137 1.68 0.66 5.90
N ALA A 138 1.96 0.33 4.64
CA ALA A 138 2.48 -0.98 4.26
C ALA A 138 3.90 -1.22 4.81
N PHE A 139 4.74 -0.19 4.79
CA PHE A 139 6.10 -0.22 5.32
C PHE A 139 6.10 -0.39 6.84
N HIS A 140 5.27 0.34 7.59
CA HIS A 140 5.10 0.10 9.03
C HIS A 140 4.66 -1.33 9.34
N THR A 141 3.68 -1.84 8.58
CA THR A 141 3.23 -3.23 8.70
C THR A 141 4.36 -4.23 8.44
N GLN A 142 5.24 -3.93 7.48
CA GLN A 142 6.41 -4.74 7.20
C GLN A 142 7.45 -4.65 8.33
N MET A 143 7.72 -3.44 8.84
CA MET A 143 8.73 -3.19 9.87
C MET A 143 8.35 -3.78 11.22
N ARG A 144 7.06 -3.78 11.58
CA ARG A 144 6.54 -4.46 12.80
C ARG A 144 6.80 -5.97 12.83
N LYS A 145 7.15 -6.60 11.71
CA LYS A 145 7.60 -8.01 11.70
C LYS A 145 9.03 -8.17 12.21
N TYR A 146 9.78 -7.08 12.28
CA TYR A 146 11.20 -7.06 12.56
C TYR A 146 11.55 -6.26 13.82
N ILE A 147 10.57 -5.81 14.60
CA ILE A 147 10.81 -5.08 15.85
C ILE A 147 11.22 -6.00 17.01
N LEU A 148 10.89 -7.31 16.94
CA LEU A 148 11.24 -8.28 17.99
C LEU A 148 12.35 -9.23 17.51
N ASP A 149 13.20 -9.64 18.45
CA ASP A 149 14.13 -10.75 18.27
C ASP A 149 13.43 -12.12 18.36
N LYS A 150 14.19 -13.21 18.23
CA LYS A 150 13.69 -14.59 18.38
C LYS A 150 13.19 -14.94 19.79
N TYR A 151 13.50 -14.10 20.79
CA TYR A 151 13.15 -14.29 22.20
C TYR A 151 12.03 -13.34 22.65
N GLY A 152 11.54 -12.46 21.77
CA GLY A 152 10.49 -11.50 22.07
C GLY A 152 10.97 -10.15 22.63
N ASN A 153 12.28 -9.86 22.60
CA ASN A 153 12.82 -8.57 23.04
C ASN A 153 12.75 -7.54 21.90
N CYS A 154 12.37 -6.29 22.22
CA CYS A 154 12.34 -5.21 21.23
C CYS A 154 13.80 -4.85 20.80
N LEU A 155 14.07 -4.78 19.50
CA LEU A 155 15.39 -4.49 18.94
C LEU A 155 15.71 -2.99 19.02
N SER A 156 16.95 -2.65 19.40
CA SER A 156 17.39 -1.25 19.51
C SER A 156 17.74 -0.60 18.16
N HIS A 157 17.94 -1.39 17.11
CA HIS A 157 18.29 -0.91 15.77
C HIS A 157 17.52 -1.69 14.69
N PRO A 158 17.22 -1.06 13.53
CA PRO A 158 16.60 -1.74 12.41
C PRO A 158 17.53 -2.81 11.81
N ARG A 159 16.96 -3.78 11.09
CA ARG A 159 17.76 -4.76 10.34
C ARG A 159 18.58 -4.06 9.24
N GLU A 160 19.78 -4.58 8.99
CA GLU A 160 20.78 -4.02 8.06
C GLU A 160 20.19 -3.63 6.69
N LYS A 161 19.37 -4.49 6.09
CA LYS A 161 18.73 -4.22 4.79
C LYS A 161 17.82 -2.98 4.75
N TYR A 162 17.45 -2.42 5.90
CA TYR A 162 16.62 -1.22 6.00
C TYR A 162 17.40 0.03 6.44
N HIS A 163 18.72 -0.06 6.66
CA HIS A 163 19.55 1.07 7.08
C HIS A 163 19.52 2.24 6.08
N ARG A 164 19.34 1.95 4.79
CA ARG A 164 19.16 2.98 3.74
C ARG A 164 17.93 3.87 3.96
N PHE A 165 16.88 3.32 4.58
CA PHE A 165 15.60 4.01 4.77
C PHE A 165 15.40 4.50 6.20
N ILE A 166 16.12 3.90 7.17
CA ILE A 166 16.00 4.21 8.59
C ILE A 166 17.40 4.59 9.08
N THR A 167 17.81 5.81 8.76
CA THR A 167 19.16 6.32 9.02
C THR A 167 19.33 6.82 10.45
N VAL A 168 18.30 7.46 11.01
CA VAL A 168 18.33 8.01 12.36
C VAL A 168 17.83 6.98 13.36
N THR A 169 18.70 6.58 14.29
CA THR A 169 18.39 5.56 15.32
C THR A 169 17.21 5.95 16.20
N ASP A 170 17.06 7.23 16.53
CA ASP A 170 15.99 7.71 17.43
C ASP A 170 14.59 7.48 16.83
N HIS A 171 14.43 7.65 15.51
CA HIS A 171 13.16 7.38 14.84
C HIS A 171 12.78 5.89 14.90
N TRP A 172 13.76 4.99 14.87
CA TRP A 172 13.51 3.55 15.07
C TRP A 172 13.05 3.25 16.49
N ILE A 173 13.73 3.81 17.50
CA ILE A 173 13.38 3.61 18.90
C ILE A 173 11.96 4.12 19.17
N GLU A 174 11.61 5.30 18.65
CA GLU A 174 10.26 5.85 18.75
C GLU A 174 9.21 4.93 18.14
N PHE A 175 9.46 4.43 16.93
CA PHE A 175 8.57 3.47 16.25
C PHE A 175 8.40 2.15 17.01
N VAL A 176 9.48 1.63 17.60
CA VAL A 176 9.45 0.44 18.45
C VAL A 176 8.63 0.70 19.70
N ASN A 177 8.82 1.85 20.35
CA ASN A 177 8.04 2.23 21.52
C ASN A 177 6.55 2.30 21.18
N GLN A 178 6.17 2.96 20.09
CA GLN A 178 4.78 3.02 19.60
C GLN A 178 4.18 1.62 19.36
N SER A 179 4.99 0.69 18.85
CA SER A 179 4.54 -0.68 18.53
C SER A 179 4.55 -1.63 19.73
N CYS A 180 5.38 -1.38 20.75
CA CYS A 180 5.46 -2.18 21.98
C CYS A 180 4.39 -1.72 23.03
N ILE A 181 3.61 -0.64 22.78
CA ILE A 181 2.47 -0.19 23.61
C ILE A 181 1.36 -1.26 23.68
N GLU A 182 0.83 -1.47 24.90
CA GLU A 182 -0.19 -2.49 25.18
C GLU A 182 -1.52 -2.26 24.44
N GLU A 183 -1.96 -1.00 24.32
CA GLU A 183 -3.17 -0.65 23.58
C GLU A 183 -3.09 -1.07 22.11
N PHE A 184 -1.94 -0.84 21.48
CA PHE A 184 -1.69 -1.23 20.09
C PHE A 184 -1.71 -2.76 19.92
N LYS A 185 -1.16 -3.52 20.87
CA LYS A 185 -1.20 -4.99 20.83
C LYS A 185 -2.64 -5.52 20.84
N LYS A 186 -3.49 -4.98 21.71
CA LYS A 186 -4.90 -5.38 21.79
C LYS A 186 -5.66 -5.10 20.51
N GLU A 187 -5.44 -3.93 19.91
CA GLU A 187 -6.06 -3.58 18.63
C GLU A 187 -5.59 -4.51 17.50
N SER A 188 -4.27 -4.78 17.45
CA SER A 188 -3.70 -5.70 16.47
C SER A 188 -4.24 -7.14 16.60
N GLU A 189 -4.43 -7.63 17.83
CA GLU A 189 -5.03 -8.94 18.08
C GLU A 189 -6.50 -8.99 17.67
N ALA A 190 -7.29 -7.96 18.00
CA ALA A 190 -8.69 -7.85 17.60
C ALA A 190 -8.83 -7.86 16.07
N ASP A 191 -7.98 -7.11 15.35
CA ASP A 191 -7.99 -7.09 13.90
C ASP A 191 -7.51 -8.39 13.27
N ALA A 192 -6.54 -9.09 13.89
CA ALA A 192 -6.13 -10.42 13.48
C ALA A 192 -7.28 -11.45 13.62
N ILE A 193 -8.08 -11.36 14.69
CA ILE A 193 -9.28 -12.19 14.88
C ILE A 193 -10.30 -11.89 13.78
N LYS A 194 -10.59 -10.61 13.51
CA LYS A 194 -11.51 -10.20 12.42
C LYS A 194 -11.03 -10.75 11.07
N ALA A 195 -9.74 -10.61 10.76
CA ALA A 195 -9.15 -11.07 9.50
C ALA A 195 -9.22 -12.60 9.33
N LYS A 196 -9.06 -13.37 10.41
CA LYS A 196 -9.24 -14.83 10.40
C LYS A 196 -10.71 -15.23 10.19
N GLY A 197 -11.66 -14.41 10.64
CA GLY A 197 -13.09 -14.64 10.48
C GLY A 197 -13.70 -14.20 9.14
N MET A 198 -12.94 -13.54 8.25
CA MET A 198 -13.45 -13.09 6.94
C MET A 198 -13.67 -14.28 5.99
N LEU A 199 -14.95 -14.56 5.67
CA LEU A 199 -15.36 -15.59 4.70
C LEU A 199 -14.79 -15.35 3.29
N TYR A 200 -14.66 -14.08 2.90
CA TYR A 200 -14.13 -13.68 1.60
C TYR A 200 -12.86 -12.87 1.79
N ARG A 201 -11.71 -13.51 1.56
CA ARG A 201 -10.44 -12.80 1.49
C ARG A 201 -10.43 -11.95 0.22
N TYR A 202 -10.23 -10.64 0.36
CA TYR A 202 -10.01 -9.75 -0.78
C TYR A 202 -8.82 -10.25 -1.61
N MET A 203 -9.09 -10.61 -2.86
CA MET A 203 -8.06 -11.02 -3.81
C MET A 203 -7.65 -9.82 -4.64
N ARG A 204 -6.39 -9.41 -4.49
CA ARG A 204 -5.78 -8.41 -5.34
C ARG A 204 -5.35 -9.13 -6.62
N SER A 205 -6.01 -8.82 -7.73
CA SER A 205 -5.60 -9.29 -9.06
C SER A 205 -4.12 -8.99 -9.31
N VAL A 206 -3.43 -9.89 -10.02
CA VAL A 206 -2.04 -9.71 -10.47
C VAL A 206 -1.91 -8.43 -11.31
N LYS A 207 -2.94 -8.11 -12.11
CA LYS A 207 -3.12 -6.82 -12.79
C LYS A 207 -4.00 -5.90 -11.94
N VAL A 208 -3.61 -4.64 -11.70
CA VAL A 208 -4.47 -3.73 -10.94
C VAL A 208 -5.81 -3.49 -11.66
N TYR A 209 -6.90 -3.31 -10.92
CA TYR A 209 -8.26 -3.13 -11.45
C TYR A 209 -8.37 -2.08 -12.57
N ALA A 210 -7.58 -1.00 -12.50
CA ALA A 210 -7.54 0.03 -13.53
C ALA A 210 -7.18 -0.52 -14.92
N GLN A 211 -6.17 -1.40 -14.98
CA GLN A 211 -5.73 -2.01 -16.23
C GLN A 211 -6.72 -3.08 -16.69
N LEU A 212 -7.24 -3.88 -15.76
CA LEU A 212 -8.25 -4.88 -16.05
C LEU A 212 -9.52 -4.25 -16.64
N GLU A 213 -9.94 -3.10 -16.12
CA GLU A 213 -11.08 -2.34 -16.63
C GLU A 213 -10.85 -1.87 -18.07
N GLN A 214 -9.68 -1.33 -18.39
CA GLN A 214 -9.34 -0.90 -19.74
C GLN A 214 -9.24 -2.08 -20.72
N GLU A 215 -8.66 -3.20 -20.31
CA GLU A 215 -8.61 -4.42 -21.12
C GLU A 215 -10.02 -4.95 -21.40
N LEU A 216 -10.91 -4.96 -20.41
CA LEU A 216 -12.30 -5.38 -20.58
C LEU A 216 -13.05 -4.45 -21.55
N ILE A 217 -12.89 -3.14 -21.41
CA ILE A 217 -13.47 -2.14 -22.33
C ILE A 217 -12.94 -2.35 -23.75
N ALA A 218 -11.63 -2.51 -23.92
CA ALA A 218 -11.01 -2.71 -25.23
C ALA A 218 -11.40 -4.04 -25.89
N SER A 219 -11.64 -5.08 -25.08
CA SER A 219 -12.10 -6.40 -25.57
C SER A 219 -13.60 -6.45 -25.86
N SER A 220 -14.38 -5.50 -25.34
CA SER A 220 -15.81 -5.43 -25.57
C SER A 220 -16.08 -5.06 -27.02
N ARG A 221 -16.86 -5.88 -27.73
CA ARG A 221 -17.28 -5.60 -29.13
C ARG A 221 -18.22 -4.40 -29.22
N SER A 222 -18.84 -4.03 -28.12
CA SER A 222 -19.73 -2.89 -27.94
C SER A 222 -19.00 -1.69 -27.32
N ASN A 223 -19.49 -0.46 -27.57
CA ASN A 223 -18.96 0.82 -27.05
C ASN A 223 -19.19 0.98 -25.52
N VAL A 224 -18.76 -0.02 -24.74
CA VAL A 224 -18.91 -0.04 -23.29
C VAL A 224 -17.87 0.87 -22.68
N THR A 225 -18.29 2.00 -22.10
CA THR A 225 -17.40 2.96 -21.43
C THR A 225 -17.27 2.69 -19.93
N PHE A 226 -18.06 1.77 -19.38
CA PHE A 226 -18.15 1.49 -17.95
C PHE A 226 -18.22 -0.02 -17.67
N VAL A 227 -17.37 -0.49 -16.77
CA VAL A 227 -17.39 -1.88 -16.30
C VAL A 227 -17.88 -1.93 -14.85
N PRO A 228 -19.02 -2.58 -14.56
CA PRO A 228 -19.48 -2.74 -13.20
C PRO A 228 -18.46 -3.45 -12.29
N GLN A 229 -18.36 -3.01 -11.03
CA GLN A 229 -17.37 -3.50 -10.06
C GLN A 229 -17.37 -5.04 -9.88
N HIS A 230 -18.55 -5.67 -9.88
CA HIS A 230 -18.67 -7.12 -9.72
C HIS A 230 -18.08 -7.90 -10.91
N VAL A 231 -18.14 -7.33 -12.13
CA VAL A 231 -17.52 -7.91 -13.34
C VAL A 231 -16.00 -7.84 -13.23
N LEU A 232 -15.48 -6.70 -12.76
CA LEU A 232 -14.05 -6.54 -12.48
C LEU A 232 -13.56 -7.54 -11.44
N TRP A 233 -14.31 -7.77 -10.36
CA TRP A 233 -13.97 -8.76 -9.33
C TRP A 233 -13.96 -10.19 -9.85
N LYS A 234 -14.95 -10.55 -10.67
CA LYS A 234 -14.99 -11.88 -11.30
C LYS A 234 -13.80 -12.11 -12.24
N ALA A 235 -13.53 -11.14 -13.12
CA ALA A 235 -12.39 -11.21 -14.03
C ALA A 235 -11.05 -11.26 -13.29
N ALA A 236 -10.93 -10.50 -12.20
CA ALA A 236 -9.76 -10.53 -11.32
C ALA A 236 -9.54 -11.89 -10.66
N GLY A 237 -10.61 -12.55 -10.20
CA GLY A 237 -10.56 -13.88 -9.59
C GLY A 237 -10.14 -14.97 -10.58
N MET A 238 -10.63 -14.91 -11.82
CA MET A 238 -10.33 -15.88 -12.88
C MET A 238 -8.87 -15.88 -13.34
N GLN A 239 -8.08 -14.84 -13.02
CA GLN A 239 -6.64 -14.79 -13.32
C GLN A 239 -5.76 -15.63 -12.38
N HIS A 240 -6.34 -16.29 -11.38
CA HIS A 240 -5.64 -17.25 -10.52
C HIS A 240 -6.13 -18.69 -10.78
N PRO A 241 -5.53 -19.42 -11.75
CA PRO A 241 -5.94 -20.78 -12.11
C PRO A 241 -5.89 -21.82 -10.97
N LYS A 242 -5.23 -21.49 -9.86
CA LYS A 242 -5.06 -22.40 -8.71
C LYS A 242 -6.32 -22.57 -7.85
N GLU A 243 -7.43 -21.89 -8.16
CA GLU A 243 -8.66 -21.90 -7.34
C GLU A 243 -9.95 -22.30 -8.12
N VAL A 244 -9.89 -23.20 -9.11
CA VAL A 244 -11.08 -23.70 -9.84
C VAL A 244 -12.17 -24.26 -8.92
N GLN A 245 -11.80 -24.84 -7.75
CA GLN A 245 -12.75 -25.31 -6.73
C GLN A 245 -13.62 -24.20 -6.13
N LYS A 246 -13.19 -22.94 -6.22
CA LYS A 246 -13.88 -21.79 -5.61
C LYS A 246 -14.96 -21.20 -6.53
N ASP A 247 -14.81 -21.38 -7.84
CA ASP A 247 -15.88 -21.05 -8.80
C ASP A 247 -17.09 -21.95 -8.52
N GLU A 248 -16.89 -23.26 -8.37
CA GLU A 248 -17.95 -24.22 -8.04
C GLU A 248 -18.67 -23.86 -6.73
N TYR A 249 -17.91 -23.50 -5.67
CA TYR A 249 -18.47 -22.96 -4.43
C TYR A 249 -19.31 -21.69 -4.66
N MET A 250 -18.82 -20.74 -5.48
CA MET A 250 -19.54 -19.49 -5.77
C MET A 250 -20.86 -19.76 -6.52
N TYR A 251 -20.87 -20.68 -7.49
CA TYR A 251 -22.08 -21.08 -8.21
C TYR A 251 -23.07 -21.79 -7.28
N ASN A 252 -22.59 -22.66 -6.39
CA ASN A 252 -23.44 -23.39 -5.44
C ASN A 252 -24.10 -22.44 -4.41
N GLU A 253 -23.37 -21.46 -3.89
CA GLU A 253 -23.93 -20.48 -2.95
C GLU A 253 -24.92 -19.50 -3.61
N PHE A 254 -24.64 -19.10 -4.86
CA PHE A 254 -25.60 -18.30 -5.63
C PHE A 254 -26.91 -19.06 -5.85
N TYR A 255 -26.85 -20.36 -6.17
CA TYR A 255 -28.01 -21.23 -6.29
C TYR A 255 -28.80 -21.28 -4.97
N LYS A 256 -28.15 -21.64 -3.86
CA LYS A 256 -28.79 -21.74 -2.54
C LYS A 256 -29.50 -20.44 -2.13
N LYS A 257 -28.84 -19.30 -2.34
CA LYS A 257 -29.41 -17.98 -2.02
C LYS A 257 -30.56 -17.57 -2.94
N THR A 258 -30.45 -17.83 -4.24
CA THR A 258 -31.44 -17.39 -5.23
C THR A 258 -32.73 -18.19 -5.16
N PHE A 259 -32.61 -19.50 -4.94
CA PHE A 259 -33.75 -20.41 -4.88
C PHE A 259 -34.18 -20.75 -3.45
N ASN A 260 -33.51 -20.16 -2.45
CA ASN A 260 -33.71 -20.46 -1.02
C ASN A 260 -33.60 -21.96 -0.73
N GLU A 261 -32.65 -22.60 -1.39
CA GLU A 261 -32.40 -24.03 -1.33
C GLU A 261 -31.24 -24.35 -0.38
N PHE A 262 -31.32 -25.48 0.31
CA PHE A 262 -30.27 -25.91 1.24
C PHE A 262 -29.23 -26.81 0.57
N LEU A 263 -29.63 -27.52 -0.48
CA LEU A 263 -28.80 -28.47 -1.21
C LEU A 263 -28.05 -27.79 -2.35
N GLU A 264 -26.94 -28.40 -2.75
CA GLU A 264 -26.16 -27.97 -3.90
C GLU A 264 -26.82 -28.41 -5.21
N PRO A 265 -26.68 -27.63 -6.29
CA PRO A 265 -27.18 -28.04 -7.60
C PRO A 265 -26.38 -29.25 -8.09
N LEU A 266 -27.04 -30.16 -8.81
CA LEU A 266 -26.40 -31.33 -9.40
C LEU A 266 -25.37 -30.94 -10.48
N SER A 267 -25.69 -29.88 -11.22
CA SER A 267 -24.83 -29.28 -12.23
C SER A 267 -25.32 -27.87 -12.56
N TYR A 268 -24.47 -27.07 -13.18
CA TYR A 268 -24.84 -25.76 -13.71
C TYR A 268 -24.18 -25.54 -15.07
N THR A 269 -24.79 -24.69 -15.89
CA THR A 269 -24.24 -24.29 -17.19
C THR A 269 -24.36 -22.78 -17.33
N HIS A 270 -23.25 -22.12 -17.61
CA HIS A 270 -23.21 -20.70 -17.91
C HIS A 270 -23.06 -20.52 -19.42
N PHE A 271 -23.93 -19.72 -20.02
CA PHE A 271 -23.81 -19.39 -21.43
C PHE A 271 -24.09 -17.91 -21.69
N THR A 272 -23.43 -17.41 -22.71
CA THR A 272 -23.57 -16.05 -23.23
C THR A 272 -24.11 -16.17 -24.63
N ALA A 273 -25.21 -15.50 -24.93
CA ALA A 273 -25.72 -15.35 -26.28
C ALA A 273 -25.35 -13.95 -26.79
N GLU A 274 -24.64 -13.89 -27.91
CA GLU A 274 -24.29 -12.66 -28.61
C GLU A 274 -25.01 -12.65 -29.96
N GLY A 275 -25.73 -11.55 -30.26
CA GLY A 275 -26.58 -11.39 -31.43
C GLY A 275 -27.22 -10.00 -31.44
N GLU A 276 -28.43 -9.85 -31.98
CA GLU A 276 -29.20 -8.59 -31.93
C GLU A 276 -29.56 -8.17 -30.48
N VAL A 277 -29.58 -9.14 -29.57
CA VAL A 277 -29.68 -8.95 -28.12
C VAL A 277 -28.54 -9.74 -27.46
N GLU A 278 -27.75 -9.08 -26.62
CA GLU A 278 -26.73 -9.72 -25.80
C GLU A 278 -27.29 -10.02 -24.40
N PHE A 279 -27.24 -11.29 -23.99
CA PHE A 279 -27.56 -11.66 -22.61
C PHE A 279 -26.65 -12.76 -22.07
N ARG A 280 -26.48 -12.76 -20.75
CA ARG A 280 -25.72 -13.76 -19.99
C ARG A 280 -26.67 -14.49 -19.06
N SER A 281 -26.63 -15.81 -19.08
CA SER A 281 -27.50 -16.64 -18.26
C SER A 281 -26.72 -17.75 -17.56
N ILE A 282 -27.18 -18.13 -16.37
CA ILE A 282 -26.74 -19.32 -15.65
C ILE A 282 -27.96 -20.21 -15.46
N LEU A 283 -27.87 -21.43 -15.96
CA LEU A 283 -28.85 -22.49 -15.77
C LEU A 283 -28.36 -23.43 -14.66
N TYR A 284 -29.22 -23.74 -13.70
CA TYR A 284 -28.94 -24.72 -12.65
C TYR A 284 -29.82 -25.96 -12.82
N PHE A 285 -29.25 -27.15 -12.61
CA PHE A 285 -29.97 -28.40 -12.50
C PHE A 285 -30.09 -28.76 -11.01
N PRO A 286 -31.30 -28.67 -10.42
CA PRO A 286 -31.49 -28.94 -9.00
C PRO A 286 -31.23 -30.43 -8.71
N GLY A 287 -30.64 -30.73 -7.55
CA GLY A 287 -30.38 -32.12 -7.12
C GLY A 287 -31.64 -32.86 -6.66
N MET A 288 -32.73 -32.14 -6.37
CA MET A 288 -34.03 -32.70 -6.01
C MET A 288 -35.13 -31.99 -6.82
N GLY A 289 -36.19 -32.71 -7.14
CA GLY A 289 -37.38 -32.10 -7.74
C GLY A 289 -38.02 -31.12 -6.75
N PRO A 290 -38.60 -30.00 -7.24
CA PRO A 290 -39.32 -29.07 -6.38
C PRO A 290 -40.47 -29.78 -5.67
N LEU A 291 -40.63 -29.52 -4.38
CA LEU A 291 -41.76 -29.99 -3.56
C LEU A 291 -43.05 -29.25 -3.92
#